data_AF-A0A436BML5-F1
#
_entry.id   AF-A0A436BML5-F1
#
_cell.length_a   1.000
_cell.length_b   1.000
_cell.length_c   1.000
_cell.angle_alpha   90.00
_cell.angle_beta   90.00
_cell.angle_gamma   90.00
#
_symmetry.space_group_name_H-M   'P 1'
#
loop_
_entity.id
_entity.type
_entity.pdbx_description
1 polymer ?
#
loop_
_entity_poly.entity_id
_entity_poly.type
_entity_poly.pdbx_seq_one_letter_code
_entity_poly.pdbx_strand_id
1 'polypeptide(L)'
;HRPWKISDFVTLGSPLTHSEFLVTHNLAEFRRGIAERLFSACPPIAEGAAAGGTVLYQEGRNRSSGKPQRAVHHGAVFAATRWTNIFDRGNGWLTGDPISGPMAENFGPGIENIQVELRGSLGRVFTHTLYWSLAATGSEVAAGDQPRSHLAVLRDAVDLGRKLEPSQAEVPAIPPRK
;
A
#
# COMPACT_ATOMS: atom_id res chain seq x y z
N HIS A 1 5.93 -7.35 16.73
CA HIS A 1 6.92 -7.89 15.76
C HIS A 1 6.47 -7.47 14.36
N ARG A 2 7.22 -6.60 13.65
CA ARG A 2 7.01 -6.35 12.21
C ARG A 2 8.18 -6.93 11.41
N PRO A 3 8.29 -8.27 11.30
CA PRO A 3 9.33 -8.92 10.53
C PRO A 3 8.98 -8.86 9.04
N TRP A 4 10.01 -8.62 8.23
CA TRP A 4 10.03 -8.48 6.77
C TRP A 4 9.48 -7.16 6.21
N LYS A 5 10.38 -6.30 5.70
CA LYS A 5 10.06 -5.12 4.89
C LYS A 5 11.01 -5.05 3.69
N ILE A 6 10.64 -5.64 2.56
CA ILE A 6 11.36 -5.36 1.31
C ILE A 6 11.03 -3.93 0.86
N SER A 7 9.77 -3.49 1.01
CA SER A 7 9.33 -2.08 1.03
C SER A 7 7.86 -1.98 1.50
N ASP A 8 7.47 -0.84 2.09
CA ASP A 8 6.06 -0.48 2.33
C ASP A 8 5.73 0.71 1.44
N PHE A 9 4.75 0.56 0.55
CA PHE A 9 4.26 1.64 -0.28
C PHE A 9 3.18 2.40 0.48
N VAL A 10 3.53 3.58 0.98
CA VAL A 10 2.62 4.40 1.78
C VAL A 10 2.02 5.49 0.91
N THR A 11 0.69 5.53 0.82
CA THR A 11 -0.07 6.60 0.15
C THR A 11 -0.82 7.46 1.17
N LEU A 12 -0.81 8.78 0.96
CA LEU A 12 -1.47 9.77 1.83
C LEU A 12 -2.35 10.67 0.97
N GLY A 13 -3.63 10.77 1.30
CA GLY A 13 -4.56 11.65 0.59
C GLY A 13 -4.64 11.39 -0.91
N SER A 14 -4.23 10.21 -1.39
CA SER A 14 -3.80 10.08 -2.78
C SER A 14 -4.99 10.01 -3.75
N PRO A 15 -4.89 10.71 -4.91
CA PRO A 15 -5.95 10.73 -5.91
C PRO A 15 -6.13 9.38 -6.62
N LEU A 16 -5.26 8.39 -6.37
CA LEU A 16 -5.38 7.04 -6.93
C LEU A 16 -6.72 6.36 -6.57
N THR A 17 -7.44 6.83 -5.55
CA THR A 17 -8.82 6.36 -5.32
C THR A 17 -9.74 6.59 -6.53
N HIS A 18 -9.44 7.58 -7.38
CA HIS A 18 -10.17 7.97 -8.59
C HIS A 18 -9.45 7.52 -9.88
N SER A 19 -8.72 6.40 -9.81
CA SER A 19 -7.90 5.91 -10.95
C SER A 19 -8.70 5.63 -12.21
N GLU A 20 -9.99 5.34 -12.08
CA GLU A 20 -10.90 5.15 -13.21
C GLU A 20 -11.01 6.38 -14.12
N PHE A 21 -10.71 7.57 -13.62
CA PHE A 21 -10.66 8.84 -14.38
C PHE A 21 -9.24 9.36 -14.61
N LEU A 22 -8.28 9.00 -13.74
CA LEU A 22 -6.89 9.49 -13.82
C LEU A 22 -6.00 8.62 -14.70
N VAL A 23 -6.24 7.32 -14.69
CA VAL A 23 -5.44 6.31 -15.40
C VAL A 23 -6.15 5.84 -16.67
N THR A 24 -7.48 5.83 -16.66
CA THR A 24 -8.33 5.38 -17.77
C THR A 24 -9.50 6.34 -18.00
N HIS A 25 -10.35 6.07 -19.00
CA HIS A 25 -11.54 6.90 -19.25
C HIS A 25 -12.75 6.50 -18.41
N ASN A 26 -12.78 5.26 -17.87
CA ASN A 26 -13.85 4.78 -17.00
C ASN A 26 -13.44 3.51 -16.22
N LEU A 27 -14.28 3.13 -15.27
CA LEU A 27 -14.05 1.98 -14.38
C LEU A 27 -13.97 0.63 -15.13
N ALA A 28 -14.69 0.47 -16.24
CA ALA A 28 -14.65 -0.78 -17.01
C ALA A 28 -13.29 -0.96 -17.70
N GLU A 29 -12.74 0.11 -18.26
CA GLU A 29 -11.39 0.11 -18.83
C GLU A 29 -10.33 -0.12 -17.75
N PHE A 30 -10.48 0.51 -16.59
CA PHE A 30 -9.57 0.30 -15.46
C PHE A 30 -9.54 -1.18 -15.03
N ARG A 31 -10.72 -1.77 -14.79
CA ARG A 31 -10.85 -3.18 -14.41
C ARG A 31 -10.32 -4.12 -15.48
N ARG A 32 -10.55 -3.81 -16.76
CA ARG A 32 -9.94 -4.55 -17.87
C ARG A 32 -8.42 -4.46 -17.82
N GLY A 33 -7.86 -3.26 -17.60
CA GLY A 33 -6.42 -3.07 -17.47
C GLY A 33 -5.81 -3.82 -16.28
N ILE A 34 -6.52 -3.91 -15.16
CA ILE A 34 -6.12 -4.76 -14.02
C ILE A 34 -6.14 -6.25 -14.41
N ALA A 35 -7.21 -6.71 -15.07
CA ALA A 35 -7.36 -8.12 -15.47
C ALA A 35 -6.36 -8.55 -16.57
N GLU A 36 -6.10 -7.67 -17.52
CA GLU A 36 -5.06 -7.80 -18.56
C GLU A 36 -3.66 -7.54 -18.00
N ARG A 37 -3.57 -7.20 -16.70
CA ARG A 37 -2.34 -6.94 -15.96
C ARG A 37 -1.55 -5.76 -16.52
N LEU A 38 -2.17 -4.85 -17.27
CA LEU A 38 -1.55 -3.58 -17.69
C LEU A 38 -1.22 -2.71 -16.48
N PHE A 39 -2.06 -2.74 -15.44
CA PHE A 39 -1.85 -2.02 -14.19
C PHE A 39 -1.42 -2.96 -13.05
N SER A 40 -0.69 -2.40 -12.09
CA SER A 40 -0.23 -3.14 -10.92
C SER A 40 -1.29 -3.14 -9.81
N ALA A 41 -1.39 -4.25 -9.07
CA ALA A 41 -2.31 -4.47 -7.95
C ALA A 41 -1.56 -5.09 -6.75
N CYS A 42 -2.12 -4.97 -5.55
CA CYS A 42 -1.59 -5.55 -4.32
C CYS A 42 -2.65 -6.46 -3.64
N PRO A 43 -2.39 -7.78 -3.54
CA PRO A 43 -1.30 -8.51 -4.18
C PRO A 43 -1.45 -8.58 -5.72
N PRO A 44 -0.37 -8.82 -6.47
CA PRO A 44 -0.45 -9.00 -7.92
C PRO A 44 -1.30 -10.21 -8.29
N ILE A 45 -2.01 -10.11 -9.42
CA ILE A 45 -2.96 -11.13 -9.88
C ILE A 45 -2.22 -12.33 -10.45
N ALA A 46 -2.32 -13.47 -9.75
CA ALA A 46 -1.77 -14.75 -10.18
C ALA A 46 -2.39 -15.30 -11.48
N GLU A 47 -1.67 -16.22 -12.13
CA GLU A 47 -2.13 -16.91 -13.35
C GLU A 47 -3.10 -18.05 -13.01
N GLY A 48 -4.36 -17.74 -12.66
CA GLY A 48 -5.43 -18.72 -12.47
C GLY A 48 -5.21 -19.76 -11.35
N ALA A 49 -6.27 -20.50 -11.00
CA ALA A 49 -6.20 -21.53 -9.96
C ALA A 49 -5.28 -22.71 -10.34
N ALA A 50 -5.16 -23.01 -11.64
CA ALA A 50 -4.36 -24.11 -12.16
C ALA A 50 -2.84 -23.90 -12.00
N ALA A 51 -2.36 -22.65 -11.93
CA ALA A 51 -0.94 -22.36 -11.74
C ALA A 51 -0.54 -22.21 -10.27
N GLY A 52 -1.35 -22.74 -9.34
CA GLY A 52 -1.02 -22.78 -7.91
C GLY A 52 -0.94 -21.41 -7.25
N GLY A 53 -1.63 -20.39 -7.78
CA GLY A 53 -1.61 -19.04 -7.21
C GLY A 53 -0.26 -18.33 -7.33
N THR A 54 0.63 -18.77 -8.22
CA THR A 54 1.95 -18.13 -8.41
C THR A 54 1.83 -16.82 -9.19
N VAL A 55 2.71 -15.85 -8.89
CA VAL A 55 2.90 -14.59 -9.66
C VAL A 55 3.61 -14.78 -11.01
N LEU A 56 3.90 -16.04 -11.36
CA LEU A 56 4.55 -16.42 -12.60
C LEU A 56 3.51 -16.53 -13.71
N TYR A 57 3.82 -15.97 -14.88
CA TYR A 57 3.00 -16.03 -16.08
C TYR A 57 3.78 -16.63 -17.25
N GLN A 58 3.10 -17.26 -18.20
CA GLN A 58 3.74 -17.77 -19.40
C GLN A 58 4.11 -16.62 -20.36
N GLU A 59 5.41 -16.31 -20.46
CA GLU A 59 5.95 -15.28 -21.34
C GLU A 59 6.17 -15.81 -22.77
N GLY A 60 6.32 -17.13 -22.93
CA GLY A 60 6.52 -17.75 -24.22
C GLY A 60 6.88 -19.23 -24.12
N ARG A 61 7.57 -19.75 -25.14
CA ARG A 61 8.18 -21.08 -25.11
C ARG A 61 9.68 -20.97 -25.27
N ASN A 62 10.40 -21.74 -24.48
CA ASN A 62 11.84 -21.84 -24.59
C ASN A 62 12.19 -22.43 -25.96
N ARG A 63 13.03 -21.73 -26.73
CA ARG A 63 13.41 -22.11 -28.10
C ARG A 63 14.19 -23.43 -28.19
N SER A 64 14.90 -23.84 -27.14
CA SER A 64 15.69 -25.08 -27.15
C SER A 64 14.92 -26.29 -26.61
N SER A 65 14.06 -26.10 -25.61
CA SER A 65 13.32 -27.21 -24.97
C SER A 65 11.85 -27.31 -25.38
N GLY A 66 11.30 -26.31 -26.07
CA GLY A 66 9.88 -26.22 -26.42
C GLY A 66 8.93 -26.05 -25.24
N LYS A 67 9.45 -26.09 -24.00
CA LYS A 67 8.66 -25.99 -22.76
C LYS A 67 8.17 -24.55 -22.54
N PRO A 68 7.02 -24.36 -21.86
CA PRO A 68 6.56 -23.05 -21.42
C PRO A 68 7.63 -22.34 -20.60
N GLN A 69 7.99 -21.13 -21.00
CA GLN A 69 8.84 -20.23 -20.24
C GLN A 69 7.94 -19.34 -19.40
N ARG A 70 8.16 -19.35 -18.09
CA ARG A 70 7.39 -18.55 -17.14
C ARG A 70 8.28 -17.48 -16.52
N ALA A 71 7.77 -16.25 -16.44
CA ALA A 71 8.46 -15.11 -15.85
C ALA A 71 7.56 -14.39 -14.84
N VAL A 72 8.11 -13.47 -14.05
CA VAL A 72 7.34 -12.57 -13.17
C VAL A 72 6.92 -11.33 -13.95
N HIS A 73 5.64 -10.93 -13.90
CA HIS A 73 5.18 -9.76 -14.68
C HIS A 73 5.55 -8.47 -13.98
N HIS A 74 5.41 -7.31 -14.63
CA HIS A 74 5.78 -6.01 -14.06
C HIS A 74 5.06 -5.69 -12.73
N GLY A 75 3.86 -6.22 -12.49
CA GLY A 75 3.15 -6.07 -11.22
C GLY A 75 3.75 -6.88 -10.06
N ALA A 76 4.67 -7.81 -10.33
CA ALA A 76 5.35 -8.58 -9.30
C ALA A 76 6.22 -7.72 -8.37
N VAL A 77 6.54 -6.46 -8.74
CA VAL A 77 7.17 -5.50 -7.81
C VAL A 77 6.32 -5.26 -6.55
N PHE A 78 5.00 -5.44 -6.64
CA PHE A 78 4.10 -5.37 -5.49
C PHE A 78 3.88 -6.72 -4.80
N ALA A 79 4.50 -7.82 -5.27
CA ALA A 79 4.41 -9.13 -4.61
C ALA A 79 5.07 -9.14 -3.22
N ALA A 80 6.16 -8.38 -3.07
CA ALA A 80 6.92 -8.26 -1.83
C ALA A 80 6.67 -6.94 -1.08
N THR A 81 5.75 -6.12 -1.59
CA THR A 81 5.47 -4.77 -1.08
C THR A 81 4.16 -4.80 -0.31
N ARG A 82 4.17 -4.31 0.94
CA ARG A 82 2.93 -3.95 1.64
C ARG A 82 2.46 -2.61 1.12
N TRP A 83 1.16 -2.38 1.11
CA TRP A 83 0.62 -1.07 0.75
C TRP A 83 -0.26 -0.57 1.87
N THR A 84 0.16 0.53 2.50
CA THR A 84 -0.64 1.25 3.49
C THR A 84 -1.22 2.53 2.88
N ASN A 85 -2.54 2.66 2.84
CA ASN A 85 -3.23 3.84 2.34
C ASN A 85 -3.91 4.61 3.49
N ILE A 86 -3.52 5.85 3.71
CA ILE A 86 -4.11 6.73 4.72
C ILE A 86 -4.93 7.81 4.01
N PHE A 87 -6.21 7.91 4.36
CA PHE A 87 -7.17 8.82 3.74
C PHE A 87 -8.10 9.43 4.78
N ASP A 88 -8.56 10.66 4.54
CA ASP A 88 -9.51 11.34 5.42
C ASP A 88 -10.93 10.82 5.15
N ARG A 89 -11.78 10.96 6.17
CA ARG A 89 -13.21 10.69 6.08
C ARG A 89 -13.86 11.64 5.08
N GLY A 90 -14.18 11.18 3.87
CA GLY A 90 -14.85 12.03 2.89
C GLY A 90 -16.21 12.53 3.39
N ASN A 91 -16.43 13.85 3.41
CA ASN A 91 -17.75 14.46 3.63
C ASN A 91 -18.10 15.36 2.42
N GLY A 92 -18.34 14.73 1.27
CA GLY A 92 -18.73 15.43 0.04
C GLY A 92 -17.70 16.44 -0.48
N TRP A 93 -18.10 17.25 -1.48
CA TRP A 93 -17.20 18.21 -2.14
C TRP A 93 -16.79 19.41 -1.27
N LEU A 94 -17.50 19.67 -0.16
CA LEU A 94 -17.36 20.89 0.64
C LEU A 94 -16.67 20.65 2.00
N THR A 95 -16.51 19.41 2.45
CA THR A 95 -15.86 19.12 3.74
C THR A 95 -15.01 17.84 3.71
N GLY A 96 -13.89 17.88 4.43
CA GLY A 96 -12.89 16.81 4.44
C GLY A 96 -11.96 16.87 3.23
N ASP A 97 -11.53 15.69 2.79
CA ASP A 97 -10.67 15.48 1.64
C ASP A 97 -11.47 14.80 0.51
N PRO A 98 -11.92 15.54 -0.51
CA PRO A 98 -12.64 14.96 -1.64
C PRO A 98 -11.73 14.20 -2.62
N ILE A 99 -10.41 14.32 -2.47
CA ILE A 99 -9.42 13.74 -3.38
C ILE A 99 -9.03 12.34 -2.91
N SER A 100 -9.03 12.11 -1.59
CA SER A 100 -8.66 10.84 -0.99
C SER A 100 -9.82 9.86 -0.84
N GLY A 101 -9.50 8.58 -0.75
CA GLY A 101 -10.49 7.53 -0.55
C GLY A 101 -9.87 6.15 -0.36
N PRO A 102 -10.70 5.12 -0.12
CA PRO A 102 -10.24 3.75 0.00
C PRO A 102 -9.73 3.22 -1.34
N MET A 103 -8.64 2.45 -1.32
CA MET A 103 -7.99 1.95 -2.54
C MET A 103 -8.17 0.46 -2.79
N ALA A 104 -8.62 -0.31 -1.80
CA ALA A 104 -8.71 -1.76 -1.91
C ALA A 104 -9.66 -2.23 -3.02
N GLU A 105 -10.71 -1.47 -3.32
CA GLU A 105 -11.67 -1.80 -4.39
C GLU A 105 -11.03 -1.78 -5.78
N ASN A 106 -10.07 -0.88 -6.00
CA ASN A 106 -9.40 -0.69 -7.29
C ASN A 106 -8.11 -1.51 -7.41
N PHE A 107 -7.34 -1.61 -6.33
CA PHE A 107 -5.98 -2.16 -6.37
C PHE A 107 -5.81 -3.46 -5.60
N GLY A 108 -6.85 -3.95 -4.92
CA GLY A 108 -6.87 -5.28 -4.31
C GLY A 108 -6.82 -5.30 -2.78
N PRO A 109 -7.09 -6.48 -2.19
CA PRO A 109 -7.29 -6.64 -0.76
C PRO A 109 -6.00 -6.61 0.08
N GLY A 110 -4.83 -6.56 -0.57
CA GLY A 110 -3.53 -6.45 0.12
C GLY A 110 -3.23 -5.06 0.68
N ILE A 111 -4.12 -4.10 0.42
CA ILE A 111 -3.97 -2.71 0.86
C ILE A 111 -4.58 -2.52 2.24
N GLU A 112 -3.76 -2.09 3.19
CA GLU A 112 -4.18 -1.65 4.51
C GLU A 112 -4.73 -0.22 4.41
N ASN A 113 -6.06 -0.08 4.37
CA ASN A 113 -6.74 1.21 4.35
C ASN A 113 -6.96 1.72 5.78
N ILE A 114 -6.34 2.85 6.13
CA ILE A 114 -6.50 3.51 7.42
C ILE A 114 -7.24 4.82 7.21
N GLN A 115 -8.48 4.87 7.68
CA GLN A 115 -9.28 6.09 7.65
C GLN A 115 -8.97 6.96 8.88
N VAL A 116 -8.68 8.24 8.63
CA VAL A 116 -8.55 9.26 9.67
C VAL A 116 -9.66 10.30 9.54
N GLU A 117 -9.94 11.04 10.61
CA GLU A 117 -10.76 12.24 10.56
C GLU A 117 -9.88 13.45 10.87
N LEU A 118 -9.62 14.29 9.87
CA LEU A 118 -8.77 15.49 9.98
C LEU A 118 -9.59 16.75 10.24
N ARG A 119 -9.03 17.66 11.04
CA ARG A 119 -9.58 18.98 11.37
C ARG A 119 -8.47 20.04 11.43
N GLY A 120 -8.64 21.13 10.70
CA GLY A 120 -7.82 22.33 10.79
C GLY A 120 -8.46 23.40 11.68
N SER A 121 -7.89 24.61 11.66
CA SER A 121 -8.41 25.77 12.42
C SER A 121 -9.81 26.20 12.00
N LEU A 122 -10.16 26.02 10.71
CA LEU A 122 -11.49 26.27 10.16
C LEU A 122 -12.38 25.02 10.19
N GLY A 123 -12.08 24.04 11.05
CA GLY A 123 -12.80 22.77 11.10
C GLY A 123 -12.42 21.84 9.96
N ARG A 124 -13.40 21.30 9.23
CA ARG A 124 -13.19 20.31 8.15
C ARG A 124 -13.25 20.92 6.75
N VAL A 125 -12.95 22.20 6.59
CA VAL A 125 -12.90 22.84 5.27
C VAL A 125 -11.57 22.48 4.59
N PHE A 126 -11.63 21.65 3.54
CA PHE A 126 -10.49 21.17 2.73
C PHE A 126 -9.29 20.66 3.57
N THR A 127 -9.31 19.39 3.92
CA THR A 127 -8.33 18.78 4.85
C THR A 127 -7.16 18.07 4.13
N HIS A 128 -7.13 18.08 2.81
CA HIS A 128 -6.19 17.31 1.98
C HIS A 128 -4.70 17.57 2.30
N THR A 129 -4.35 18.77 2.77
CA THR A 129 -2.96 19.13 3.11
C THR A 129 -2.62 18.88 4.58
N LEU A 130 -3.56 18.37 5.39
CA LEU A 130 -3.43 18.30 6.84
C LEU A 130 -2.81 17.00 7.36
N TYR A 131 -2.58 15.98 6.51
CA TYR A 131 -2.06 14.67 6.93
C TYR A 131 -0.73 14.72 7.71
N TRP A 132 0.11 15.72 7.44
CA TRP A 132 1.40 15.94 8.11
C TRP A 132 1.43 17.25 8.92
N SER A 133 0.29 17.91 9.08
CA SER A 133 0.23 19.17 9.82
C SER A 133 0.29 18.91 11.33
N LEU A 134 1.24 19.55 12.01
CA LEU A 134 1.34 19.56 13.48
C LEU A 134 0.26 20.43 14.13
N ALA A 135 -0.31 21.38 13.40
CA ALA A 135 -1.35 22.27 13.87
C ALA A 135 -2.76 21.70 13.66
N ALA A 136 -2.90 20.67 12.83
CA ALA A 136 -4.15 19.96 12.64
C ALA A 136 -4.38 18.95 13.76
N THR A 137 -5.64 18.72 14.10
CA THR A 137 -6.05 17.58 14.92
C THR A 137 -6.58 16.47 14.01
N GLY A 138 -6.31 15.23 14.37
CA GLY A 138 -6.88 14.11 13.65
C GLY A 138 -6.73 12.80 14.38
N SER A 139 -7.69 11.91 14.16
CA SER A 139 -7.77 10.61 14.82
C SER A 139 -8.18 9.53 13.83
N GLU A 140 -7.61 8.34 13.98
CA GLU A 140 -8.05 7.14 13.28
C GLU A 140 -9.51 6.82 13.63
N VAL A 141 -10.35 6.60 12.61
CA VAL A 141 -11.81 6.43 12.77
C VAL A 141 -12.15 5.04 13.33
N ALA A 142 -11.41 4.00 12.94
CA ALA A 142 -11.69 2.62 13.30
C ALA A 142 -10.94 2.14 14.56
N ALA A 143 -10.21 3.03 15.23
CA ALA A 143 -9.48 2.66 16.43
C ALA A 143 -10.46 2.58 17.62
N GLY A 144 -10.36 1.51 18.41
CA GLY A 144 -11.21 1.25 19.57
C GLY A 144 -11.05 2.28 20.70
N ASP A 145 -10.98 1.83 21.96
CA ASP A 145 -11.04 2.73 23.12
C ASP A 145 -9.93 3.82 23.19
N GLN A 146 -8.86 3.68 22.41
CA GLN A 146 -7.82 4.71 22.29
C GLN A 146 -7.45 4.95 20.81
N PRO A 147 -8.03 5.98 20.18
CA PRO A 147 -7.71 6.28 18.79
C PRO A 147 -6.32 6.88 18.61
N ARG A 148 -5.56 6.34 17.63
CA ARG A 148 -4.26 6.89 17.24
C ARG A 148 -4.46 8.26 16.58
N SER A 149 -3.54 9.20 16.81
CA SER A 149 -3.55 10.46 16.05
C SER A 149 -3.14 10.24 14.60
N HIS A 150 -3.55 11.12 13.69
CA HIS A 150 -3.16 11.04 12.27
C HIS A 150 -1.63 11.03 12.07
N LEU A 151 -0.89 11.78 12.90
CA LEU A 151 0.57 11.76 12.90
C LEU A 151 1.16 10.46 13.44
N ALA A 152 0.51 9.82 14.42
CA ALA A 152 0.93 8.53 14.92
C ALA A 152 0.72 7.44 13.85
N VAL A 153 -0.43 7.45 13.17
CA VAL A 153 -0.72 6.58 12.01
C VAL A 153 0.33 6.77 10.92
N LEU A 154 0.62 8.02 10.52
CA LEU A 154 1.65 8.32 9.53
C LEU A 154 3.02 7.77 9.95
N ARG A 155 3.49 8.10 11.15
CA ARG A 155 4.80 7.65 11.66
C ARG A 155 4.90 6.13 11.73
N ASP A 156 3.81 5.46 12.05
CA ASP A 156 3.73 4.02 12.12
C ASP A 156 3.83 3.38 10.73
N ALA A 157 3.09 3.91 9.75
CA ALA A 157 3.11 3.45 8.36
C ALA A 157 4.50 3.61 7.72
N VAL A 158 5.14 4.78 7.87
CA VAL A 158 6.49 5.02 7.34
C VAL A 158 7.62 4.51 8.26
N ASP A 159 7.29 3.80 9.33
CA ASP A 159 8.23 3.18 10.27
C ASP A 159 9.23 4.15 10.94
N LEU A 160 8.86 5.41 11.11
CA LEU A 160 9.72 6.44 11.71
C LEU A 160 9.97 6.22 13.21
N GLY A 161 9.21 5.32 13.85
CA GLY A 161 9.36 4.97 15.26
C GLY A 161 10.34 3.82 15.53
N ARG A 162 11.04 3.30 14.52
CA ARG A 162 11.99 2.20 14.70
C ARG A 162 13.14 2.66 15.62
N LYS A 163 13.10 2.23 16.89
CA LYS A 163 14.33 2.08 17.66
C LYS A 163 15.16 1.03 16.92
N LEU A 164 16.39 1.37 16.56
CA LEU A 164 17.35 0.37 16.10
C LEU A 164 17.46 -0.65 17.24
N GLU A 165 16.87 -1.83 17.06
CA GLU A 165 17.15 -2.95 17.97
C GLU A 165 18.67 -3.15 17.93
N PRO A 166 19.37 -3.14 19.08
CA PRO A 166 20.79 -3.45 19.09
C PRO A 166 20.96 -4.83 18.45
N SER A 167 21.86 -4.90 17.47
CA SER A 167 22.16 -6.13 16.73
C SER A 167 22.36 -7.30 17.70
N GLN A 168 21.48 -8.30 17.65
CA GLN A 168 21.69 -9.59 18.34
C GLN A 168 22.75 -10.45 17.64
N ALA A 169 23.64 -9.86 16.84
CA ALA A 169 24.84 -10.56 16.41
C ALA A 169 25.77 -10.75 17.62
N GLU A 170 25.53 -11.82 18.38
CA GLU A 170 26.62 -12.49 19.08
C GLU A 170 27.63 -12.89 18.00
N VAL A 171 28.70 -12.11 17.90
CA VAL A 171 29.91 -12.53 17.21
C VAL A 171 30.41 -13.74 17.98
N PRO A 172 30.47 -14.95 17.39
CA PRO A 172 31.03 -16.10 18.08
C PRO A 172 32.47 -15.76 18.44
N ALA A 173 32.80 -15.80 19.73
CA ALA A 173 34.16 -15.62 20.20
C ALA A 173 35.04 -16.70 19.54
N ILE A 174 35.96 -16.27 18.67
CA ILE A 174 36.98 -17.14 18.10
C ILE A 174 37.92 -17.53 19.26
N PRO A 175 38.03 -18.82 19.62
CA PRO A 175 38.95 -19.22 20.68
C PRO A 175 40.40 -18.97 20.23
N PRO A 176 41.30 -18.60 21.16
CA PRO A 176 42.69 -18.36 20.82
C PRO A 176 43.31 -19.63 20.24
N ARG A 177 44.01 -19.49 19.10
CA ARG A 177 44.83 -20.55 18.54
C ARG A 177 45.91 -20.94 19.57
N LYS A 178 46.00 -22.24 19.85
CA LYS A 178 47.10 -22.85 20.61
C LYS A 178 48.43 -22.67 19.89
#